data_AF-A0A259ACU6-F1
#
_entry.id   AF-A0A259ACU6-F1
#
_cell.length_a   1.000
_cell.length_b   1.000
_cell.length_c   1.000
_cell.angle_alpha   90.00
_cell.angle_beta   90.00
_cell.angle_gamma   90.00
#
_symmetry.space_group_name_H-M   'P 1'
#
loop_
_entity.id
_entity.type
_entity.pdbx_description
1 polymer ?
#
loop_
_entity_poly.entity_id
_entity_poly.type
_entity_poly.pdbx_seq_one_letter_code
_entity_poly.pdbx_strand_id
1 'polypeptide(L)' 'MASRARLIPEPPPTFPAFPGWARQPATGEAVEDTEFLAGAALAALHPIARHEHPLGTLWRQRLALGCAAALA' A
#
# COMPACT_ATOMS: atom_id res chain seq x y z
N MET A 1 -13.00 -29.38 -19.08
CA MET A 1 -12.95 -28.26 -18.09
C MET A 1 -11.56 -28.26 -17.47
N ALA A 2 -10.74 -27.25 -17.76
CA ALA A 2 -9.39 -27.17 -17.20
C ALA A 2 -9.48 -27.04 -15.68
N SER A 3 -8.78 -27.93 -14.97
CA SER A 3 -8.70 -27.87 -13.51
C SER A 3 -8.14 -26.52 -13.11
N ARG A 4 -8.93 -25.73 -12.36
CA ARG A 4 -8.54 -24.39 -11.93
C ARG A 4 -7.41 -24.56 -10.94
N ALA A 5 -6.17 -24.43 -11.41
CA ALA A 5 -4.98 -24.47 -10.58
C ALA A 5 -5.21 -23.48 -9.43
N ARG A 6 -5.28 -24.01 -8.20
CA ARG A 6 -5.21 -23.19 -7.00
C ARG A 6 -3.79 -22.66 -6.95
N LEU A 7 -3.55 -21.56 -7.64
CA LEU A 7 -2.37 -20.74 -7.48
C LEU A 7 -2.48 -20.21 -6.07
N ILE A 8 -1.86 -20.89 -5.11
CA ILE A 8 -1.59 -20.31 -3.80
C ILE A 8 -0.44 -19.35 -4.07
N PRO A 9 -0.70 -18.02 -4.09
CA PRO A 9 0.39 -17.08 -4.29
C PRO A 9 1.31 -17.16 -3.07
N GLU A 10 2.61 -16.97 -3.32
CA GLU A 10 3.60 -16.86 -2.26
C GLU A 10 3.15 -15.77 -1.25
N PRO A 11 3.42 -15.92 0.06
CA PRO A 11 3.23 -14.87 1.03
C PRO A 11 3.80 -13.53 0.53
N PRO A 12 3.04 -12.42 0.72
CA PRO A 12 3.54 -11.11 0.37
C PRO A 12 4.79 -10.79 1.20
N PRO A 13 5.73 -10.01 0.64
CA PRO A 13 6.91 -9.64 1.38
C PRO A 13 6.56 -8.72 2.55
N THR A 14 7.36 -8.84 3.60
CA THR A 14 7.25 -7.97 4.76
C THR A 14 7.90 -6.63 4.43
N PHE A 15 7.18 -5.54 4.66
CA PHE A 15 7.70 -4.18 4.48
C PHE A 15 8.21 -3.64 5.81
N PRO A 16 9.22 -2.74 5.79
CA PRO A 16 9.68 -2.08 7.00
C PRO A 16 8.53 -1.30 7.64
N ALA A 17 8.40 -1.43 8.97
CA ALA A 17 7.41 -0.67 9.70
C ALA A 17 7.72 0.83 9.65
N PHE A 18 6.68 1.66 9.77
CA PHE A 18 6.82 3.11 9.88
C PHE A 18 7.80 3.47 11.02
N PRO A 19 8.70 4.45 10.85
CA PRO A 19 9.75 4.72 11.82
C PRO A 19 9.23 5.02 13.23
N GLY A 20 9.92 4.50 14.25
CA GLY A 20 9.53 4.68 15.66
C GLY A 20 9.44 6.14 16.11
N TRP A 21 10.37 6.97 15.65
CA TRP A 21 10.42 8.40 15.96
C TRP A 21 9.21 9.18 15.41
N ALA A 22 8.56 8.67 14.36
CA ALA A 22 7.40 9.29 13.73
C ALA A 22 6.06 8.76 14.27
N ARG A 23 6.07 7.75 15.15
CA ARG A 23 4.85 7.10 15.68
C ARG A 23 4.26 7.75 16.93
N GLN A 24 4.96 8.68 17.57
CA GLN A 24 4.47 9.33 18.77
C GLN A 24 3.43 10.41 18.42
N PRO A 25 2.31 10.52 19.16
CA PRO A 25 1.39 11.63 18.99
C PRO A 25 2.13 12.91 19.36
N ALA A 26 2.31 13.78 18.38
CA ALA A 26 2.94 15.06 18.56
C ALA A 26 2.07 15.94 19.46
N THR A 27 2.33 15.87 20.76
CA THR A 27 1.92 16.90 21.71
C THR A 27 2.66 18.19 21.34
N GLY A 28 2.14 18.92 20.34
CA GLY A 28 2.71 20.19 19.86
C GLY A 28 3.52 20.09 18.56
N GLU A 29 2.99 19.44 17.52
CA GLU A 29 3.61 19.43 16.18
C GLU A 29 3.70 20.87 15.62
N ALA A 30 4.92 21.37 15.40
CA ALA A 30 5.13 22.60 14.65
C ALA A 30 4.74 22.33 13.18
N VAL A 31 4.19 23.32 12.48
CA VAL A 31 3.78 23.17 11.06
C VAL A 31 4.93 22.63 10.19
N GLU A 32 6.18 22.98 10.50
CA GLU A 32 7.38 22.49 9.81
C GLU A 32 7.61 20.97 9.96
N ASP A 33 7.18 20.36 11.07
CA ASP A 33 7.30 18.92 11.29
C ASP A 33 6.30 18.13 10.44
N THR A 34 5.19 18.75 10.05
CA THR A 34 4.11 18.08 9.29
C THR A 34 4.56 17.67 7.89
N GLU A 35 5.36 18.52 7.22
CA GLU A 35 5.90 18.21 5.88
C GLU A 35 6.93 17.08 5.94
N PHE A 36 7.78 17.09 6.97
CA PHE A 36 8.77 16.05 7.19
C PHE A 36 8.12 14.70 7.51
N LEU A 37 7.08 14.71 8.35
CA LEU A 37 6.30 13.52 8.68
C LEU A 37 5.50 12.99 7.49
N ALA A 38 4.91 13.88 6.68
CA ALA A 38 4.27 13.50 5.43
C ALA A 38 5.27 12.84 4.46
N GLY A 39 6.48 13.41 4.33
CA GLY A 39 7.56 12.82 3.56
C GLY A 39 7.98 11.43 4.07
N ALA A 40 8.14 11.28 5.38
CA ALA A 40 8.46 9.99 5.99
C ALA A 40 7.34 8.95 5.78
N ALA A 41 6.07 9.37 5.85
CA ALA A 41 4.92 8.51 5.59
C ALA A 41 4.88 8.06 4.12
N LEU A 42 5.08 8.97 3.18
CA LEU A 42 5.17 8.65 1.75
C LEU A 42 6.35 7.73 1.44
N ALA A 43 7.51 7.94 2.08
CA ALA A 43 8.67 7.08 1.93
C ALA A 43 8.42 5.65 2.43
N ALA A 44 7.70 5.50 3.55
CA ALA A 44 7.30 4.19 4.07
C ALA A 44 6.24 3.49 3.19
N LEU A 45 5.34 4.27 2.58
CA LEU A 45 4.32 3.75 1.66
C LEU A 45 4.87 3.42 0.26
N HIS A 46 5.93 4.09 -0.19
CA HIS A 46 6.52 3.93 -1.51
C HIS A 46 6.83 2.47 -1.90
N PRO A 47 7.57 1.68 -1.10
CA PRO A 47 7.86 0.29 -1.46
C PRO A 47 6.60 -0.58 -1.51
N ILE A 48 5.58 -0.28 -0.69
CA ILE A 48 4.29 -0.99 -0.69
C ILE A 48 3.54 -0.70 -2.00
N ALA A 49 3.49 0.57 -2.40
CA ALA A 49 2.81 1.02 -3.60
C ALA A 49 3.50 0.54 -4.90
N ARG A 50 4.82 0.45 -4.90
CA ARG A 50 5.63 -0.02 -6.03
C ARG A 50 5.70 -1.54 -6.13
N HIS A 51 5.25 -2.27 -5.11
CA HIS A 51 5.38 -3.72 -5.10
C HIS A 51 4.43 -4.40 -6.11
N GLU A 52 4.99 -5.12 -7.07
CA GLU A 52 4.24 -5.87 -8.08
C GLU A 52 3.87 -7.28 -7.61
N HIS A 53 3.22 -7.38 -6.45
CA HIS A 53 2.76 -8.68 -5.97
C HIS A 53 1.55 -9.11 -6.80
N PRO A 54 1.40 -10.38 -7.22
CA PRO A 54 0.25 -10.84 -7.98
C PRO A 54 -1.08 -10.51 -7.30
N LEU A 55 -1.15 -10.59 -5.96
CA LEU A 55 -2.33 -10.16 -5.19
C LEU A 55 -2.64 -8.66 -5.34
N GLY A 56 -1.62 -7.80 -5.30
CA GLY A 56 -1.78 -6.36 -5.47
C GLY A 56 -2.22 -5.98 -6.88
N THR A 57 -1.72 -6.68 -7.89
CA THR A 57 -2.14 -6.50 -9.28
C THR A 57 -3.59 -6.95 -9.50
N LEU A 58 -4.01 -8.10 -8.98
CA LEU A 58 -5.40 -8.56 -9.06
C LEU A 58 -6.36 -7.60 -8.35
N TRP A 59 -5.97 -7.06 -7.20
CA TRP A 59 -6.76 -6.08 -6.47
C TRP A 59 -6.94 -4.78 -7.28
N ARG A 60 -5.86 -4.24 -7.87
CA ARG A 60 -5.93 -3.06 -8.75
C ARG A 60 -6.81 -3.30 -9.98
N GLN A 61 -6.72 -4.48 -10.61
CA GLN A 61 -7.59 -4.87 -11.72
C GLN A 61 -9.06 -4.91 -11.30
N ARG A 62 -9.36 -5.48 -10.11
CA ARG A 62 -10.73 -5.50 -9.58
C ARG A 62 -11.27 -4.08 -9.34
N LEU A 63 -10.45 -3.19 -8.78
CA LEU A 63 -10.84 -1.79 -8.60
C LEU A 63 -11.07 -1.09 -9.93
N ALA A 64 -10.18 -1.26 -10.91
CA ALA A 64 -10.33 -0.69 -12.24
C ALA A 64 -11.62 -1.16 -12.93
N LEU A 65 -11.95 -2.46 -12.83
CA LEU A 65 -13.22 -3.01 -13.32
C LEU A 65 -14.43 -2.41 -12.59
N GLY A 66 -14.34 -2.22 -11.27
CA GLY A 66 -15.39 -1.56 -10.50
C GLY A 66 -15.63 -0.11 -10.92
N CYS A 67 -14.55 0.67 -11.12
CA CYS A 67 -14.65 2.04 -11.62
C CYS A 67 -15.23 2.08 -13.04
N ALA A 68 -14.80 1.19 -13.92
CA ALA A 68 -15.34 1.08 -15.28
C ALA A 68 -16.84 0.73 -15.27
N ALA A 69 -17.27 -0.17 -14.38
CA ALA A 69 -18.67 -0.53 -14.23
C ALA A 69 -19.53 0.61 -13.66
N ALA A 70 -18.97 1.48 -12.81
CA ALA A 70 -19.68 2.65 -12.28
C ALA A 70 -19.83 3.79 -13.31
N LEU A 71 -19.00 3.80 -14.35
CA LEU A 71 -19.02 4.79 -15.43
C LEU A 71 -19.82 4.34 -16.66
N ALA A 72 -20.28 3.08 -16.69
CA ALA A 72 -21.06 2.48 -17.77
C ALA A 72 -22.56 2.58 -17.50
#